data_AF-A0A4V3MJ51-F1
#
_entry.id   AF-A0A4V3MJ51-F1
#
_cell.length_a   1.000
_cell.length_b   1.000
_cell.length_c   1.000
_cell.angle_alpha   90.00
_cell.angle_beta   90.00
_cell.angle_gamma   90.00
#
_symmetry.space_group_name_H-M   'P 1'
#
loop_
_entity.id
_entity.type
_entity.pdbx_description
1 polymer ?
#
loop_
_entity_poly.entity_id
_entity_poly.type
_entity_poly.pdbx_seq_one_letter_code
_entity_poly.pdbx_strand_id
1 'polypeptide(L)' 'QDITYVTERCVMKLTPDGLMVTELAPGIDLDRDVLAQAEIPLAVANDIKVTPDALYHDRPIGLSLNGGASLGGAHG' A
#
# COMPACT_ATOMS: atom_id res chain seq x y z
N GLN A 1 17.22 0.63 8.93
CA GLN A 1 16.73 0.09 7.64
C GLN A 1 15.25 0.37 7.55
N ASP A 2 14.73 0.85 6.42
CA ASP A 2 13.28 1.06 6.20
C ASP A 2 12.74 -0.19 5.50
N ILE A 3 11.89 -0.95 6.18
CA ILE A 3 11.33 -2.22 5.68
C ILE A 3 9.84 -2.01 5.53
N THR A 4 9.36 -2.17 4.30
CA THR A 4 7.95 -2.04 3.94
C THR A 4 7.45 -3.34 3.31
N TYR A 5 6.30 -3.81 3.78
CA TYR A 5 5.57 -4.95 3.24
C TYR A 5 4.35 -4.43 2.51
N VAL A 6 4.19 -4.82 1.24
CA VAL A 6 3.07 -4.40 0.40
C VAL A 6 2.25 -5.63 0.06
N THR A 7 0.95 -5.55 0.34
CA THR A 7 -0.04 -6.55 -0.05
C THR A 7 -1.12 -5.90 -0.90
N GLU A 8 -2.01 -6.72 -1.45
CA GLU A 8 -3.21 -6.30 -2.14
C GLU A 8 -4.21 -5.55 -1.23
N ARG A 9 -4.21 -5.82 0.08
CA ARG A 9 -5.17 -5.21 1.04
C ARG A 9 -4.61 -4.02 1.80
N CYS A 10 -3.32 -4.07 2.15
CA CYS A 10 -2.69 -3.02 2.95
C CYS A 10 -1.16 -2.95 2.74
N VAL A 11 -0.60 -1.81 3.15
CA VAL A 11 0.84 -1.60 3.29
C VAL A 11 1.18 -1.56 4.77
N MET A 12 2.26 -2.24 5.14
CA MET A 12 2.77 -2.29 6.50
C MET A 12 4.25 -1.91 6.56
N LYS A 13 4.68 -1.36 7.70
CA LYS A 13 6.09 -1.11 8.00
C LYS A 13 6.56 -1.93 9.20
N LEU A 14 7.82 -2.37 9.16
CA LEU A 14 8.47 -2.89 10.36
C LEU A 14 8.94 -1.72 11.23
N THR A 15 8.45 -1.68 12.46
CA THR A 15 8.84 -0.72 13.48
C THR A 15 9.52 -1.44 14.66
N PRO A 16 10.14 -0.72 15.60
CA PRO A 16 10.68 -1.32 16.82
C PRO A 16 9.63 -2.09 17.64
N ASP A 17 8.36 -1.71 17.54
CA ASP A 17 7.24 -2.31 18.28
C ASP A 17 6.52 -3.43 17.51
N GLY A 18 6.98 -3.75 16.29
CA GLY A 18 6.39 -4.77 15.42
C GLY A 18 5.86 -4.21 14.10
N LEU A 19 4.95 -4.95 13.46
CA LEU A 19 4.34 -4.54 12.19
C LEU A 19 3.26 -3.49 12.44
N MET A 20 3.29 -2.43 11.64
CA MET A 20 2.30 -1.35 11.66
C MET A 20 1.66 -1.21 10.29
N VAL A 21 0.33 -1.25 10.22
CA VAL A 21 -0.44 -0.91 9.02
C VAL A 21 -0.39 0.61 8.82
N THR A 22 0.09 1.02 7.65
CA THR A 22 0.26 2.44 7.29
C THR A 22 -0.65 2.87 6.15
N GLU A 23 -1.04 1.96 5.27
CA GLU A 23 -1.97 2.25 4.18
C GLU A 23 -2.97 1.11 3.96
N LEU A 24 -4.19 1.42 3.55
CA LEU A 24 -5.24 0.48 3.16
C LEU A 24 -5.58 0.62 1.69
N ALA A 25 -5.89 -0.49 1.04
CA ALA A 25 -6.49 -0.46 -0.29
C ALA A 25 -7.89 0.17 -0.24
N PRO A 26 -8.32 0.87 -1.31
CA PRO A 26 -9.67 1.43 -1.38
C PRO A 26 -10.75 0.36 -1.16
N GLY A 27 -11.73 0.67 -0.32
CA GLY A 27 -12.86 -0.23 -0.04
C GLY A 27 -12.58 -1.38 0.93
N ILE A 28 -11.34 -1.50 1.45
CA ILE A 28 -10.99 -2.49 2.48
C ILE A 28 -11.41 -2.00 3.86
N ASP A 29 -12.05 -2.88 4.63
CA ASP A 29 -12.38 -2.66 6.04
C ASP A 29 -11.20 -3.11 6.92
N LEU A 30 -10.65 -2.19 7.73
CA LEU A 30 -9.46 -2.45 8.53
C LEU A 30 -9.64 -3.66 9.46
N ASP A 31 -10.74 -3.70 10.20
CA ASP A 31 -10.94 -4.71 11.23
C ASP A 31 -11.24 -6.08 10.61
N ARG A 32 -12.19 -6.14 9.67
CA ARG A 32 -12.65 -7.41 9.06
C ARG A 32 -11.64 -8.00 8.09
N ASP A 33 -11.05 -7.18 7.23
CA ASP A 33 -10.30 -7.64 6.06
C ASP A 33 -8.78 -7.65 6.29
N VAL A 34 -8.28 -6.93 7.32
CA VAL A 34 -6.85 -6.89 7.67
C VAL A 34 -6.58 -7.46 9.06
N LEU A 35 -7.10 -6.85 10.13
CA LEU A 35 -6.74 -7.24 11.49
C LEU A 35 -7.26 -8.64 11.85
N ALA A 36 -8.51 -8.96 11.49
CA ALA A 36 -9.10 -10.28 11.74
C ALA A 36 -8.50 -11.40 10.86
N GLN A 37 -7.81 -11.05 9.78
CA GLN A 37 -7.11 -12.01 8.90
C GLN A 37 -5.65 -12.25 9.33
N ALA A 38 -5.12 -11.45 10.26
CA ALA A 38 -3.74 -11.55 10.70
C ALA A 38 -3.59 -12.59 11.84
N GLU A 39 -2.56 -13.44 11.74
CA GLU A 39 -2.20 -14.40 12.79
C GLU A 39 -1.39 -13.76 13.93
N ILE A 40 -0.95 -12.51 13.74
CA ILE A 40 -0.16 -11.73 14.70
C ILE A 40 -0.79 -10.35 14.91
N PRO A 41 -0.61 -9.73 16.08
CA PRO A 41 -1.06 -8.37 16.32
C PRO A 41 -0.39 -7.39 15.35
N LEU A 42 -1.20 -6.52 14.74
CA LEU A 42 -0.72 -5.42 13.91
C LEU A 42 -1.06 -4.11 14.60
N ALA A 43 -0.08 -3.21 14.71
CA ALA A 43 -0.33 -1.82 15.08
C ALA A 43 -0.98 -1.08 13.92
N VAL A 44 -1.71 0.00 14.23
CA VAL A 44 -2.38 0.84 13.23
C VAL A 44 -1.83 2.26 13.35
N ALA A 45 -1.38 2.83 12.23
CA ALA A 45 -0.94 4.22 12.20
C ALA A 45 -2.11 5.16 12.53
N ASN A 46 -1.85 6.20 13.35
CA ASN A 46 -2.86 7.20 13.68
C ASN A 46 -3.36 7.98 12.45
N ASP A 47 -2.51 8.10 11.43
CA ASP A 47 -2.75 8.80 10.18
C ASP A 47 -2.79 7.84 8.98
N ILE A 48 -3.43 6.67 9.17
CA ILE A 48 -3.56 5.66 8.12
C ILE A 48 -4.10 6.26 6.82
N LYS A 49 -3.44 5.93 5.71
CA LYS A 49 -3.78 6.47 4.38
C LYS A 49 -4.50 5.42 3.55
N VAL A 50 -5.17 5.88 2.52
CA VAL A 50 -5.69 5.00 1.47
C VAL A 50 -4.71 5.04 0.30
N THR A 51 -4.35 3.87 -0.23
CA THR A 51 -3.49 3.76 -1.40
C THR A 51 -4.21 4.33 -2.64
N PRO A 52 -3.49 4.82 -3.66
CA PRO A 52 -4.12 5.40 -4.84
C PRO A 52 -5.02 4.38 -5.57
N ASP A 53 -6.28 4.76 -5.80
CA ASP A 53 -7.29 3.94 -6.49
C ASP A 53 -6.84 3.47 -7.88
N ALA A 54 -6.05 4.30 -8.58
CA ALA A 54 -5.48 3.96 -9.89
C ALA A 54 -4.70 2.63 -9.90
N LEU A 55 -4.12 2.19 -8.77
CA LEU A 55 -3.38 0.92 -8.67
C LEU A 55 -4.26 -0.33 -8.83
N TYR A 56 -5.58 -0.19 -8.72
CA TYR A 56 -6.55 -1.30 -8.69
C TYR A 56 -7.38 -1.43 -9.96
N HIS A 57 -7.04 -0.67 -11.01
CA HIS A 57 -7.72 -0.72 -12.30
C HIS A 57 -6.78 -1.20 -13.40
N ASP A 58 -7.34 -1.90 -14.39
CA ASP A 58 -6.59 -2.37 -15.56
C ASP A 58 -6.40 -1.23 -16.58
N ARG A 59 -5.63 -0.22 -16.20
CA ARG A 59 -5.27 0.93 -17.03
C ARG A 59 -3.93 1.53 -16.59
N PRO A 60 -3.19 2.23 -17.48
CA PRO A 60 -1.97 2.90 -17.10
C PRO A 60 -2.18 3.90 -15.95
N ILE A 61 -1.34 3.83 -14.93
CA ILE A 61 -1.44 4.65 -13.70
C ILE A 61 -0.77 6.04 -13.80
N GLY A 62 -0.13 6.34 -14.94
CA GLY A 62 0.55 7.63 -15.14
C GLY A 62 1.73 7.87 -14.19
N LEU A 63 2.39 6.81 -13.71
CA LEU A 63 3.52 6.91 -12.78
C LEU A 63 4.68 7.71 -13.42
N SER A 64 5.05 8.81 -12.78
CA SER A 64 6.28 9.55 -13.10
C SER A 64 7.31 9.28 -12.00
N LEU A 65 8.44 8.70 -12.38
CA LEU A 65 9.56 8.52 -11.47
C LEU A 65 10.38 9.81 -11.51
N ASN A 66 10.47 10.49 -10.36
CA ASN A 66 11.22 11.75 -10.20
C ASN A 66 12.75 11.50 -10.20
N GLY A 67 13.25 10.82 -11.22
CA GLY A 67 14.65 10.43 -11.39
C GLY A 67 14.80 9.07 -12.10
N GLY A 68 14.71 9.05 -13.43
CA GLY A 68 15.32 8.00 -14.25
C GLY A 68 14.50 6.72 -14.50
N ALA A 69 13.34 6.84 -15.15
CA ALA A 69 12.98 5.94 -16.25
C ALA A 69 11.79 6.53 -17.01
N SER A 70 12.04 7.03 -18.22
CA SER A 70 10.98 7.26 -19.20
C SER A 70 10.58 5.90 -19.78
N LEU A 71 9.44 5.35 -19.35
CA LEU A 71 8.80 4.29 -20.11
C LEU A 71 8.16 4.94 -21.34
N GLY A 72 8.88 4.90 -22.46
CA GLY A 72 8.35 5.27 -23.76
C GLY A 72 7.18 4.36 -24.11
N GLY A 73 5.96 4.85 -23.87
CA GLY A 73 4.72 4.29 -24.41
C GLY A 73 4.22 5.20 -25.50
N ALA A 74 4.74 5.03 -26.71
CA ALA A 74 4.19 5.63 -27.91
C ALA A 74 2.85 4.95 -28.23
N HIS A 75 1.77 5.71 -28.27
CA HIS A 75 0.60 5.39 -29.07
C HIS A 75 0.19 6.67 -29.80
N GLY A 76 0.63 6.75 -31.06
CA GLY A 76 -0.14 7.39 -32.13
C GLY A 76 -1.03 6.37 -32.80
#